data_AF-K9PC87-F1
#
_entry.id   AF-K9PC87-F1
#
_cell.length_a   1.000
_cell.length_b   1.000
_cell.length_c   1.000
_cell.angle_alpha   90.00
_cell.angle_beta   90.00
_cell.angle_gamma   90.00
#
_symmetry.space_group_name_H-M   'P 1'
#
loop_
_entity.id
_entity.type
_entity.pdbx_description
1 polymer ?
#
loop_
_entity_poly.entity_id
_entity_poly.type
_entity_poly.pdbx_seq_one_letter_code
_entity_poly.pdbx_strand_id
1 'polypeptide(L)'
;MPQPVLNILSLIQTPALAEACGQWLRGGRYQLVPVDPATGPLEQLEQRREDFDGILLEEGAVDGTFFGSLHDQGLELPAVLIGPVDGEVKFHDAEVRLPPDQLEQLSYSLDAAVSRFLRSSTLPAGSDAKAATPDGWKLPNRLNGRLGYLGVYYKRDPSRFLRNLEAEERNELLDSLRRTYRDLLISYFKNPAAANQAIESFVNTAFFADLPITKMVEIHVNLIEEFRKLLMLKGQKNDFLQDYRLALLDVMAHLCEMYRRSIPPDLPIVPAAAAAAESSSPTT
;
A
#
# COMPACT_ATOMS: atom_id res chain seq x y z
N MET A 1 -19.31 7.70 14.56
CA MET A 1 -19.52 8.98 13.84
C MET A 1 -19.22 8.74 12.37
N PRO A 2 -19.87 9.44 11.42
CA PRO A 2 -19.70 9.18 9.99
C PRO A 2 -18.24 9.43 9.60
N GLN A 3 -17.65 8.48 8.85
CA GLN A 3 -16.37 8.70 8.18
C GLN A 3 -16.51 9.94 7.26
N PRO A 4 -15.46 10.77 7.13
CA PRO A 4 -15.56 11.96 6.29
C PRO A 4 -15.80 11.58 4.83
N VAL A 5 -16.80 12.24 4.23
CA VAL A 5 -17.23 12.00 2.85
C VAL A 5 -16.23 12.60 1.88
N LEU A 6 -15.49 11.77 1.16
CA LEU A 6 -14.53 12.19 0.14
C LEU A 6 -15.26 12.47 -1.19
N ASN A 7 -15.03 13.66 -1.75
CA ASN A 7 -15.63 14.06 -3.02
C ASN A 7 -14.76 13.59 -4.17
N ILE A 8 -15.32 12.76 -5.04
CA ILE A 8 -14.62 12.22 -6.19
C ILE A 8 -15.21 12.80 -7.45
N LEU A 9 -14.36 13.46 -8.23
CA LEU A 9 -14.74 13.98 -9.53
C LEU A 9 -14.88 12.81 -10.50
N SER A 10 -16.03 12.71 -11.18
CA SER A 10 -16.35 11.60 -12.08
C SER A 10 -16.43 12.10 -13.52
N LEU A 11 -15.48 11.67 -14.35
CA LEU A 11 -15.40 11.92 -15.79
C LEU A 11 -15.70 10.62 -16.54
N ILE A 12 -16.99 10.31 -16.64
CA ILE A 12 -17.50 9.11 -17.30
C ILE A 12 -18.36 9.55 -18.47
N GLN A 13 -18.05 9.09 -19.68
CA GLN A 13 -18.86 9.34 -20.88
C GLN A 13 -20.05 8.38 -20.96
N THR A 14 -19.89 7.14 -20.51
CA THR A 14 -20.93 6.11 -20.60
C THR A 14 -21.95 6.25 -19.45
N PRO A 15 -23.22 6.61 -19.71
CA PRO A 15 -24.21 6.83 -18.65
C PRO A 15 -24.50 5.56 -17.83
N ALA A 16 -24.47 4.38 -18.46
CA ALA A 16 -24.62 3.10 -17.75
C ALA A 16 -23.47 2.83 -16.76
N LEU A 17 -22.25 3.24 -17.10
CA LEU A 17 -21.09 3.11 -16.24
C LEU A 17 -21.18 4.08 -15.07
N ALA A 18 -21.64 5.31 -15.31
CA ALA A 18 -21.84 6.32 -14.27
C ALA A 18 -22.90 5.88 -13.25
N GLU A 19 -24.01 5.31 -13.73
CA GLU A 19 -25.04 4.73 -12.84
C GLU A 19 -24.50 3.54 -12.05
N ALA A 20 -23.74 2.64 -12.68
CA ALA A 20 -23.13 1.50 -12.00
C ALA A 20 -22.15 1.95 -10.91
N CYS A 21 -21.26 2.91 -11.20
CA CYS A 21 -20.33 3.48 -10.22
C CYS A 21 -21.08 4.16 -9.07
N GLY A 22 -22.14 4.90 -9.39
CA GLY A 22 -23.03 5.52 -8.40
C GLY A 22 -23.71 4.49 -7.49
N GLN A 23 -24.15 3.35 -8.03
CA GLN A 23 -24.75 2.27 -7.26
C GLN A 23 -23.74 1.58 -6.32
N TRP A 24 -22.52 1.32 -6.78
CA TRP A 24 -21.49 0.66 -5.97
C TRP A 24 -20.91 1.55 -4.87
N LEU A 25 -21.02 2.88 -5.00
CA LEU A 25 -20.59 3.83 -3.97
C LEU A 25 -21.72 4.29 -3.04
N ARG A 26 -22.97 3.84 -3.25
CA ARG A 26 -24.09 4.16 -2.35
C ARG A 26 -23.86 3.61 -0.95
N GLY A 27 -23.85 4.50 0.05
CA GLY A 27 -23.63 4.15 1.46
C GLY A 27 -22.15 4.08 1.88
N GLY A 28 -21.22 4.34 0.96
CA GLY A 28 -19.80 4.46 1.25
C GLY A 28 -19.39 5.87 1.69
N ARG A 29 -18.11 6.01 2.02
CA ARG A 29 -17.45 7.29 2.36
C ARG A 29 -17.17 8.18 1.15
N TYR A 30 -17.64 7.82 -0.04
CA TYR A 30 -17.27 8.43 -1.32
C TYR A 30 -18.50 9.02 -2.00
N GLN A 31 -18.41 10.28 -2.43
CA GLN A 31 -19.46 10.97 -3.16
C GLN A 31 -18.96 11.30 -4.57
N LEU A 32 -19.59 10.72 -5.59
CA LEU A 32 -19.30 11.06 -6.99
C LEU A 32 -19.93 12.40 -7.34
N VAL A 33 -19.11 13.29 -7.89
CA VAL A 33 -19.52 14.56 -8.50
C VAL A 33 -19.31 14.42 -10.00
N PRO A 34 -20.37 14.15 -10.80
CA PRO A 34 -20.24 14.04 -12.24
C PRO A 34 -19.84 15.40 -12.82
N VAL A 35 -18.82 15.38 -13.68
CA VAL A 35 -18.40 16.54 -14.46
C VAL A 35 -18.54 16.18 -15.92
N ASP A 36 -19.24 17.02 -16.67
CA ASP A 36 -19.43 16.81 -18.09
C ASP A 36 -18.09 17.02 -18.83
N PRO A 37 -17.59 16.01 -19.56
CA PRO A 37 -16.32 16.11 -20.29
C PRO A 37 -16.38 17.14 -21.42
N ALA A 38 -17.58 17.54 -21.86
CA ALA A 38 -17.81 18.53 -22.92
C ALA A 38 -17.71 20.00 -22.45
N THR A 39 -17.73 20.26 -21.13
CA THR A 39 -17.83 21.63 -20.57
C THR A 39 -16.52 22.15 -19.98
N GLY A 40 -15.39 21.60 -20.41
CA GLY A 40 -14.06 22.03 -19.93
C GLY A 40 -13.76 21.48 -18.53
N PRO A 41 -13.45 20.17 -18.39
CA PRO A 41 -13.20 19.55 -17.10
C PRO A 41 -12.05 20.20 -16.32
N LEU A 42 -11.10 20.81 -17.03
CA LEU A 42 -9.95 21.52 -16.45
C LEU A 42 -10.37 22.78 -15.65
N GLU A 43 -11.29 23.60 -16.20
CA GLU A 43 -11.73 24.84 -15.56
C GLU A 43 -12.53 24.57 -14.28
N GLN A 44 -13.31 23.49 -14.26
CA GLN A 44 -14.04 23.08 -13.06
C GLN A 44 -13.10 22.50 -11.98
N LEU A 45 -12.05 21.79 -12.40
CA LEU A 45 -11.01 21.31 -11.49
C LEU A 45 -10.22 22.46 -10.88
N GLU A 46 -9.93 23.51 -11.65
CA GLU A 46 -9.25 24.71 -11.16
C GLU A 46 -10.14 25.52 -10.19
N GLN A 47 -11.40 25.78 -10.55
CA GLN A 47 -12.32 26.57 -9.71
C GLN A 47 -12.69 25.87 -8.40
N ARG A 48 -12.73 24.53 -8.40
CA ARG A 48 -13.12 23.71 -7.24
C ARG A 48 -12.00 22.78 -6.79
N ARG A 49 -10.74 23.19 -6.98
CA ARG A 49 -9.54 22.39 -6.65
C ARG A 49 -9.50 21.93 -5.20
N GLU A 50 -10.06 22.74 -4.30
CA GLU A 50 -10.11 22.41 -2.87
C GLU A 50 -11.30 21.49 -2.52
N ASP A 51 -12.31 21.33 -3.36
CA ASP A 51 -13.47 20.50 -3.03
C ASP A 51 -13.26 19.02 -3.36
N PHE A 52 -12.34 18.69 -4.27
CA PHE A 52 -12.11 17.34 -4.76
C PHE A 52 -10.97 16.63 -4.05
N ASP A 53 -11.22 15.38 -3.68
CA ASP A 53 -10.29 14.50 -2.96
C ASP A 53 -9.69 13.41 -3.88
N GLY A 54 -10.25 13.23 -5.07
CA GLY A 54 -9.80 12.26 -6.07
C GLY A 54 -10.55 12.38 -7.39
N ILE A 55 -10.08 11.68 -8.41
CA ILE A 55 -10.64 11.68 -9.77
C ILE A 55 -10.94 10.24 -10.20
N LEU A 56 -12.10 10.03 -10.80
CA LEU A 56 -12.51 8.81 -11.48
C LEU A 56 -12.68 9.12 -12.97
N LEU A 57 -11.94 8.45 -13.84
CA LEU A 57 -11.89 8.69 -15.28
C LEU A 57 -12.27 7.42 -16.03
N GLU A 58 -13.12 7.50 -17.05
CA GLU A 58 -13.30 6.41 -18.02
C GLU A 58 -12.25 6.54 -19.14
N GLU A 59 -11.66 5.42 -19.56
CA GLU A 59 -10.68 5.38 -20.65
C GLU A 59 -11.34 5.73 -21.98
N GLY A 60 -10.87 6.82 -22.61
CA GLY A 60 -11.52 7.44 -23.76
C GLY A 60 -12.43 8.62 -23.41
N ALA A 61 -12.65 8.89 -22.11
CA ALA A 61 -13.43 10.06 -21.69
C ALA A 61 -12.74 11.38 -21.97
N VAL A 62 -11.41 11.38 -22.03
CA VAL A 62 -10.58 12.58 -22.17
C VAL A 62 -9.39 12.34 -23.09
N ASP A 63 -9.02 13.37 -23.85
CA ASP A 63 -7.88 13.35 -24.77
C ASP A 63 -6.55 13.23 -24.00
N GLY A 64 -5.53 12.61 -24.63
CA GLY A 64 -4.21 12.46 -24.02
C GLY A 64 -3.52 13.78 -23.63
N THR A 65 -3.95 14.91 -24.21
CA THR A 65 -3.50 16.26 -23.87
C THR A 65 -4.04 16.78 -22.54
N PHE A 66 -5.10 16.18 -22.01
CA PHE A 66 -5.67 16.53 -20.71
C PHE A 66 -4.75 16.14 -19.56
N PHE A 67 -4.12 14.97 -19.64
CA PHE A 67 -3.15 14.52 -18.64
C PHE A 67 -1.92 15.42 -18.60
N GLY A 68 -1.42 15.85 -19.77
CA GLY A 68 -0.34 16.83 -19.88
C GLY A 68 -0.73 18.18 -19.27
N SER A 69 -1.92 18.68 -19.59
CA SER A 69 -2.44 19.94 -19.03
C SER A 69 -2.61 19.90 -17.51
N LEU A 70 -3.08 18.77 -16.97
CA LEU A 70 -3.21 18.58 -15.51
C LEU A 70 -1.84 18.56 -14.82
N HIS A 71 -0.84 17.92 -15.43
CA HIS A 71 0.52 17.90 -14.91
C HIS A 71 1.16 19.29 -14.97
N ASP A 72 1.04 20.00 -16.09
CA ASP A 72 1.53 21.37 -16.27
C ASP A 72 0.91 22.37 -15.27
N GLN A 73 -0.33 22.13 -14.85
CA GLN A 73 -1.03 22.91 -13.83
C GLN A 73 -0.80 22.43 -12.38
N GLY A 74 -0.04 21.35 -12.20
CA GLY A 74 0.27 20.73 -10.89
C GLY A 74 -0.97 20.14 -10.19
N LEU A 75 -2.00 19.74 -10.95
CA LEU A 75 -3.25 19.17 -10.45
C LEU A 75 -3.10 17.66 -10.26
N GLU A 76 -2.22 17.25 -9.35
CA GLU A 76 -2.04 15.83 -9.01
C GLU A 76 -3.05 15.44 -7.91
N LEU A 77 -4.01 14.60 -8.26
CA LEU A 77 -5.04 14.07 -7.38
C LEU A 77 -5.01 12.53 -7.47
N PRO A 78 -5.38 11.80 -6.41
CA PRO A 78 -5.56 10.35 -6.50
C PRO A 78 -6.52 9.97 -7.62
N ALA A 79 -6.06 9.20 -8.60
CA ALA A 79 -6.86 8.84 -9.76
C ALA A 79 -7.17 7.34 -9.87
N VAL A 80 -8.41 7.05 -10.25
CA VAL A 80 -8.85 5.73 -10.72
C VAL A 80 -9.28 5.83 -12.19
N LEU A 81 -8.67 5.01 -13.05
CA LEU A 81 -9.00 4.93 -14.47
C LEU A 81 -9.81 3.67 -14.74
N ILE A 82 -11.00 3.80 -15.30
CA ILE A 82 -11.86 2.69 -15.71
C ILE A 82 -11.54 2.31 -17.15
N GLY A 83 -10.94 1.15 -17.35
CA GLY A 83 -10.50 0.71 -18.68
C GLY A 83 -9.66 -0.57 -18.64
N PRO A 84 -9.29 -1.12 -19.81
CA PRO A 84 -8.40 -2.26 -19.89
C PRO A 84 -7.06 -2.05 -19.16
N VAL A 85 -6.55 -3.13 -18.55
CA VAL A 85 -5.27 -3.13 -17.84
C VAL A 85 -4.15 -3.34 -18.86
N ASP A 86 -3.78 -2.28 -19.57
CA ASP A 86 -2.77 -2.34 -20.64
C ASP A 86 -1.32 -2.17 -20.13
N GLY A 87 -1.14 -1.94 -18.84
CA GLY A 87 0.18 -1.83 -18.20
C GLY A 87 0.93 -0.52 -18.42
N GLU A 88 0.37 0.41 -19.20
CA GLU A 88 0.93 1.76 -19.40
C GLU A 88 0.40 2.73 -18.34
N VAL A 89 1.31 3.49 -17.69
CA VAL A 89 0.93 4.59 -16.79
C VAL A 89 0.56 5.81 -17.63
N LYS A 90 -0.68 6.30 -17.53
CA LYS A 90 -1.16 7.41 -18.38
C LYS A 90 -1.24 8.76 -17.66
N PHE A 91 -1.42 8.76 -16.35
CA PHE A 91 -1.65 9.96 -15.55
C PHE A 91 -0.57 10.21 -14.49
N HIS A 92 -0.33 9.27 -13.57
CA HIS A 92 0.76 9.35 -12.60
C HIS A 92 1.11 7.98 -12.01
N ASP A 93 2.31 7.82 -11.45
CA ASP A 93 2.83 6.53 -10.89
C ASP A 93 1.94 5.89 -9.81
N ALA A 94 1.08 6.69 -9.17
CA ALA A 94 0.12 6.26 -8.16
C ALA A 94 -1.30 5.93 -8.68
N GLU A 95 -1.53 5.96 -10.00
CA GLU A 95 -2.85 5.67 -10.59
C GLU A 95 -3.29 4.22 -10.32
N VAL A 96 -4.61 4.01 -10.20
CA VAL A 96 -5.20 2.67 -10.09
C VAL A 96 -6.13 2.44 -11.27
N ARG A 97 -5.88 1.39 -12.05
CA ARG A 97 -6.76 0.98 -13.15
C ARG A 97 -7.79 -0.03 -12.66
N LEU A 98 -9.04 0.16 -13.05
CA LEU A 98 -10.15 -0.70 -12.73
C LEU A 98 -10.86 -1.16 -14.02
N PRO A 99 -10.89 -2.46 -14.32
CA PRO A 99 -11.69 -2.96 -15.43
C PRO A 99 -13.19 -2.67 -15.23
N PRO A 100 -13.94 -2.39 -16.31
CA PRO A 100 -15.39 -2.12 -16.22
C PRO A 100 -16.20 -3.33 -15.72
N ASP A 101 -15.64 -4.54 -15.77
CA ASP A 101 -16.21 -5.77 -15.22
C ASP A 101 -16.00 -5.93 -13.70
N GLN A 102 -15.16 -5.10 -13.07
CA GLN A 102 -14.79 -5.22 -11.65
C GLN A 102 -15.23 -4.02 -10.79
N LEU A 103 -16.29 -3.32 -11.19
CA LEU A 103 -16.80 -2.13 -10.49
C LEU A 103 -17.17 -2.38 -9.02
N GLU A 104 -17.39 -3.63 -8.61
CA GLU A 104 -17.56 -4.01 -7.20
C GLU A 104 -16.36 -3.63 -6.31
N GLN A 105 -15.15 -3.55 -6.89
CA GLN A 105 -13.91 -3.18 -6.20
C GLN A 105 -13.63 -1.67 -6.23
N LEU A 106 -14.57 -0.85 -6.72
CA LEU A 106 -14.36 0.57 -6.88
C LEU A 106 -14.02 1.27 -5.56
N SER A 107 -14.72 0.96 -4.48
CA SER A 107 -14.42 1.52 -3.14
C SER A 107 -12.99 1.21 -2.68
N TYR A 108 -12.57 -0.05 -2.81
CA TYR A 108 -11.20 -0.49 -2.49
C TYR A 108 -10.16 0.15 -3.41
N SER A 109 -10.47 0.30 -4.70
CA SER A 109 -9.58 0.92 -5.68
C SER A 109 -9.38 2.41 -5.41
N LEU A 110 -10.43 3.11 -4.97
CA LEU A 110 -10.36 4.49 -4.52
C LEU A 110 -9.52 4.63 -3.24
N ASP A 111 -9.75 3.77 -2.24
CA ASP A 111 -8.91 3.72 -1.03
C ASP A 111 -7.44 3.46 -1.38
N ALA A 112 -7.20 2.55 -2.34
CA ALA A 112 -5.86 2.22 -2.82
C ALA A 112 -5.21 3.39 -3.57
N ALA A 113 -5.95 4.11 -4.41
CA ALA A 113 -5.46 5.28 -5.14
C ALA A 113 -5.07 6.39 -4.17
N VAL A 114 -5.94 6.71 -3.20
CA VAL A 114 -5.66 7.68 -2.15
C VAL A 114 -4.42 7.27 -1.34
N SER A 115 -4.32 6.00 -0.94
CA SER A 115 -3.17 5.49 -0.19
C SER A 115 -1.87 5.51 -0.99
N ARG A 116 -1.91 5.20 -2.29
CA ARG A 116 -0.74 5.26 -3.18
C ARG A 116 -0.27 6.70 -3.34
N PHE A 117 -1.20 7.64 -3.53
CA PHE A 117 -0.91 9.06 -3.65
C PHE A 117 -0.30 9.66 -2.37
N LEU A 118 -0.81 9.27 -1.20
CA LEU A 118 -0.22 9.68 0.09
C LEU A 118 1.19 9.11 0.29
N ARG A 119 1.46 7.89 -0.19
CA ARG A 119 2.81 7.31 -0.17
C ARG A 119 3.77 7.99 -1.15
N SER A 120 3.33 8.32 -2.36
CA SER A 120 4.19 9.01 -3.34
C SER A 120 4.53 10.43 -2.89
N SER A 121 3.58 11.14 -2.27
CA SER A 121 3.80 12.51 -1.75
C SER A 121 4.63 12.58 -0.48
N THR A 122 4.80 11.47 0.26
CA THR A 122 5.64 11.39 1.48
C THR A 122 7.05 10.87 1.22
N LEU A 123 7.32 10.33 0.02
CA LEU A 123 8.67 10.00 -0.40
C LEU A 123 9.42 11.29 -0.76
N PRO A 124 10.64 11.54 -0.23
CA PRO A 124 11.45 12.65 -0.68
C PRO A 124 11.83 12.38 -2.13
N ALA A 125 11.30 13.16 -3.06
CA ALA A 125 11.66 13.11 -4.47
C ALA A 125 13.20 13.23 -4.59
N GLY A 126 13.86 12.13 -4.94
CA GLY A 126 15.23 12.15 -5.42
C GLY A 126 15.25 12.86 -6.77
N SER A 127 16.00 13.96 -6.84
CA SER A 127 16.31 14.77 -8.04
C SER A 127 15.13 15.19 -8.90
N ASP A 128 14.53 16.34 -8.57
CA ASP A 128 14.77 17.55 -9.35
C ASP A 128 14.02 18.71 -8.70
N ALA A 129 14.79 19.63 -8.11
CA ALA A 129 14.31 20.90 -7.61
C ALA A 129 13.96 21.79 -8.82
N LYS A 130 12.77 21.62 -9.38
CA LYS A 130 12.11 22.67 -10.16
C LYS A 130 10.71 22.89 -9.64
N ALA A 131 10.55 24.03 -8.98
CA ALA A 131 9.30 24.68 -8.62
C ALA A 131 8.32 23.79 -7.84
N ALA A 132 8.58 23.63 -6.54
CA ALA A 132 7.52 23.29 -5.60
C ALA A 132 6.42 24.36 -5.69
N THR A 133 5.34 24.04 -6.41
CA THR A 133 4.08 24.77 -6.27
C THR A 133 3.59 24.55 -4.83
N PRO A 134 3.31 25.61 -4.05
CA PRO A 134 2.94 25.50 -2.64
C PRO A 134 1.61 24.77 -2.38
N ASP A 135 0.88 24.38 -3.44
CA ASP A 135 -0.42 23.71 -3.34
C ASP A 135 -0.35 22.18 -3.29
N GLY A 136 0.71 21.55 -3.82
CA GLY A 136 0.86 20.09 -3.81
C GLY A 136 0.93 19.49 -2.39
N TRP A 137 1.34 20.27 -1.39
CA TRP A 137 1.40 19.85 0.01
C TRP A 137 0.06 19.95 0.75
N LYS A 138 -0.89 20.75 0.25
CA LYS A 138 -2.18 21.00 0.94
C LYS A 138 -3.10 19.79 0.84
N LEU A 139 -3.18 19.16 -0.34
CA LEU A 139 -4.07 18.02 -0.56
C LEU A 139 -3.68 16.77 0.26
N PRO A 140 -2.40 16.33 0.29
CA PRO A 140 -1.98 15.22 1.15
C PRO A 140 -2.24 15.48 2.64
N ASN A 141 -2.04 16.70 3.11
CA ASN A 141 -2.30 17.07 4.51
C ASN A 141 -3.80 17.08 4.84
N ARG A 142 -4.64 17.55 3.91
CA ARG A 142 -6.10 17.51 4.05
C ARG A 142 -6.64 16.08 4.03
N LEU A 143 -6.14 15.26 3.10
CA LEU A 143 -6.46 13.84 3.04
C LEU A 143 -6.01 13.13 4.33
N ASN A 144 -4.77 13.32 4.79
CA ASN A 144 -4.27 12.76 6.05
C ASN A 144 -5.07 13.22 7.27
N GLY A 145 -5.44 14.50 7.35
CA GLY A 145 -6.26 15.04 8.44
C GLY A 145 -7.68 14.48 8.47
N ARG A 146 -8.24 14.15 7.30
CA ARG A 146 -9.57 13.53 7.17
C ARG A 146 -9.52 12.00 7.33
N LEU A 147 -8.44 11.38 6.89
CA LEU A 147 -8.24 9.94 6.99
C LEU A 147 -7.76 9.51 8.38
N GLY A 148 -7.23 10.43 9.19
CA GLY A 148 -7.03 10.23 10.63
C GLY A 148 -6.02 9.13 10.98
N TYR A 149 -4.99 8.92 10.15
CA TYR A 149 -3.94 7.92 10.41
C TYR A 149 -2.97 8.38 11.51
N LEU A 150 -3.43 8.51 12.75
CA LEU A 150 -2.54 8.63 13.91
C LEU A 150 -2.55 7.32 14.70
N GLY A 151 -1.91 6.31 14.13
CA GLY A 151 -1.73 5.02 14.77
C GLY A 151 -0.51 4.98 15.69
N VAL A 152 -0.60 4.27 16.81
CA VAL A 152 0.59 3.88 17.59
C VAL A 152 1.25 2.68 16.91
N TYR A 153 2.24 2.95 16.07
CA TYR A 153 3.00 1.90 15.39
C TYR A 153 3.98 1.20 16.35
N TYR A 154 4.34 -0.04 16.05
CA TYR A 154 5.56 -0.63 16.60
C TYR A 154 6.73 0.30 16.27
N LYS A 155 7.42 0.81 17.30
CA LYS A 155 8.65 1.60 17.14
C LYS A 155 9.75 0.69 16.63
N ARG A 156 9.77 0.46 15.31
CA ARG A 156 10.91 -0.15 14.63
C ARG A 156 12.02 0.89 14.55
N ASP A 157 13.25 0.49 14.83
CA ASP A 157 14.41 1.36 14.75
C ASP A 157 14.90 1.43 13.29
N PRO A 158 14.75 2.58 12.60
CA PRO A 158 15.14 2.68 11.20
C PRO A 158 16.64 2.47 10.97
N SER A 159 17.48 2.69 11.99
CA SER A 159 18.92 2.44 11.88
C SER A 159 19.25 0.96 11.67
N ARG A 160 18.37 0.06 12.11
CA ARG A 160 18.55 -1.40 12.01
C ARG A 160 17.91 -2.02 10.77
N PHE A 161 17.37 -1.20 9.87
CA PHE A 161 16.82 -1.70 8.61
C PHE A 161 17.94 -2.18 7.70
N LEU A 162 17.70 -3.29 6.99
CA LEU A 162 18.68 -3.90 6.09
C LEU A 162 19.29 -2.91 5.09
N ARG A 163 18.50 -1.91 4.65
CA ARG A 163 18.93 -0.86 3.72
C ARG A 163 19.86 0.20 4.34
N ASN A 164 19.86 0.34 5.65
CA ASN A 164 20.59 1.36 6.40
C ASN A 164 21.80 0.78 7.17
N LEU A 165 21.94 -0.55 7.23
CA LEU A 165 23.07 -1.21 7.88
C LEU A 165 24.33 -1.12 7.03
N GLU A 166 25.47 -1.07 7.72
CA GLU A 166 26.80 -1.18 7.11
C GLU A 166 26.99 -2.57 6.47
N ALA A 167 27.91 -2.67 5.51
CA ALA A 167 28.07 -3.88 4.70
C ALA A 167 28.36 -5.15 5.52
N GLU A 168 29.12 -5.01 6.61
CA GLU A 168 29.48 -6.12 7.52
C GLU A 168 28.27 -6.59 8.33
N GLU A 169 27.62 -5.68 9.06
CA GLU A 169 26.40 -5.96 9.85
C GLU A 169 25.27 -6.52 8.98
N ARG A 170 25.13 -5.99 7.75
CA ARG A 170 24.17 -6.49 6.77
C ARG A 170 24.44 -7.95 6.39
N ASN A 171 25.70 -8.30 6.17
CA ASN A 171 26.08 -9.68 5.83
C ASN A 171 25.86 -10.62 7.02
N GLU A 172 26.19 -10.18 8.24
CA GLU A 172 25.93 -10.94 9.47
C GLU A 172 24.44 -11.22 9.67
N LEU A 173 23.61 -10.20 9.44
CA LEU A 173 22.15 -10.33 9.54
C LEU A 173 21.61 -11.32 8.50
N LEU A 174 22.05 -11.21 7.23
CA LEU A 174 21.65 -12.14 6.17
C LEU A 174 22.11 -13.56 6.46
N ASP A 175 23.31 -13.74 7.03
CA ASP A 175 23.80 -15.05 7.45
C ASP A 175 22.99 -15.64 8.60
N SER A 176 22.61 -14.81 9.58
CA SER A 176 21.73 -15.21 10.68
C SER A 176 20.34 -15.64 10.16
N LEU A 177 19.76 -14.86 9.25
CA LEU A 177 18.49 -15.18 8.59
C LEU A 177 18.60 -16.49 7.80
N ARG A 178 19.68 -16.68 7.04
CA ARG A 178 19.94 -17.93 6.29
C ARG A 178 20.07 -19.14 7.20
N ARG A 179 20.78 -19.03 8.33
CA ARG A 179 20.91 -20.12 9.32
C ARG A 179 19.55 -20.48 9.93
N THR A 180 18.80 -19.48 10.38
CA THR A 180 17.47 -19.70 10.96
C THR A 180 16.51 -20.32 9.94
N TYR A 181 16.53 -19.85 8.69
CA TYR A 181 15.70 -20.41 7.62
C TYR A 181 16.11 -21.83 7.25
N ARG A 182 17.41 -22.15 7.30
CA ARG A 182 17.90 -23.52 7.11
C ARG A 182 17.39 -24.45 8.20
N ASP A 183 17.45 -24.03 9.46
CA ASP A 183 16.95 -24.82 10.59
C ASP A 183 15.43 -25.03 10.51
N LEU A 184 14.71 -24.00 10.06
CA LEU A 184 13.30 -24.12 9.70
C LEU A 184 13.09 -25.23 8.66
N LEU A 185 13.75 -25.19 7.50
CA LEU A 185 13.54 -26.19 6.46
C LEU A 185 13.87 -27.61 6.96
N ILE A 186 14.95 -27.77 7.73
CA ILE A 186 15.35 -29.09 8.27
C ILE A 186 14.30 -29.64 9.24
N SER A 187 13.67 -28.78 10.04
CA SER A 187 12.68 -29.16 11.05
C SER A 187 11.25 -29.21 10.52
N TYR A 188 10.93 -28.54 9.41
CA TYR A 188 9.57 -28.30 8.90
C TYR A 188 8.69 -29.55 8.85
N PHE A 189 9.16 -30.62 8.19
CA PHE A 189 8.41 -31.87 8.06
C PHE A 189 8.65 -32.88 9.20
N LYS A 190 9.58 -32.59 10.12
CA LYS A 190 10.04 -33.54 11.15
C LYS A 190 9.54 -33.20 12.54
N ASN A 191 9.53 -31.91 12.89
CA ASN A 191 9.21 -31.42 14.21
C ASN A 191 8.44 -30.09 14.10
N PRO A 192 7.09 -30.15 14.16
CA PRO A 192 6.25 -28.96 14.04
C PRO A 192 6.53 -27.87 15.09
N ALA A 193 6.89 -28.27 16.32
CA ALA A 193 7.17 -27.30 17.39
C ALA A 193 8.47 -26.52 17.11
N ALA A 194 9.53 -27.22 16.70
CA ALA A 194 10.80 -26.59 16.32
C ALA A 194 10.65 -25.73 15.05
N ALA A 195 9.84 -26.20 14.09
CA ALA A 195 9.52 -25.45 12.89
C ALA A 195 8.82 -24.13 13.23
N ASN A 196 7.76 -24.14 14.04
CA ASN A 196 7.05 -22.94 14.45
C ASN A 196 7.96 -21.93 15.16
N GLN A 197 8.83 -22.41 16.06
CA GLN A 197 9.81 -21.55 16.73
C GLN A 197 10.80 -20.91 15.72
N ALA A 198 11.27 -21.69 14.74
CA ALA A 198 12.15 -21.17 13.70
C ALA A 198 11.42 -20.18 12.76
N ILE A 199 10.13 -20.40 12.47
CA ILE A 199 9.27 -19.44 11.75
C ILE A 199 9.20 -18.14 12.54
N GLU A 200 8.79 -18.19 13.82
CA GLU A 200 8.67 -16.99 14.66
C GLU A 200 10.00 -16.23 14.75
N SER A 201 11.10 -16.92 14.99
CA SER A 201 12.44 -16.31 15.06
C SER A 201 12.84 -15.63 13.74
N PHE A 202 12.61 -16.31 12.61
CA PHE A 202 12.92 -15.77 11.30
C PHE A 202 12.04 -14.56 10.97
N VAL A 203 10.73 -14.67 11.19
CA VAL A 203 9.76 -13.61 10.87
C VAL A 203 9.97 -12.38 11.73
N ASN A 204 10.23 -12.53 13.03
CA ASN A 204 10.56 -11.40 13.91
C ASN A 204 11.79 -10.64 13.38
N THR A 205 12.86 -11.36 13.08
CA THR A 205 14.09 -10.77 12.55
C THR A 205 13.82 -10.06 11.21
N ALA A 206 13.09 -10.70 10.31
CA ALA A 206 12.73 -10.15 9.01
C ALA A 206 11.85 -8.88 9.13
N PHE A 207 10.89 -8.86 10.04
CA PHE A 207 9.99 -7.73 10.27
C PHE A 207 10.73 -6.51 10.85
N PHE A 208 11.59 -6.72 11.86
CA PHE A 208 12.35 -5.62 12.48
C PHE A 208 13.44 -5.07 11.56
N ALA A 209 14.02 -5.92 10.72
CA ALA A 209 15.00 -5.51 9.71
C ALA A 209 14.39 -4.88 8.45
N ASP A 210 13.07 -4.79 8.34
CA ASP A 210 12.37 -4.35 7.12
C ASP A 210 12.82 -5.14 5.88
N LEU A 211 12.98 -6.47 6.02
CA LEU A 211 13.48 -7.36 4.98
C LEU A 211 12.50 -7.39 3.79
N PRO A 212 12.94 -7.06 2.56
CA PRO A 212 12.10 -7.19 1.38
C PRO A 212 11.70 -8.65 1.13
N ILE A 213 10.44 -8.89 0.73
CA ILE A 213 9.94 -10.24 0.38
C ILE A 213 10.82 -10.90 -0.69
N THR A 214 11.33 -10.12 -1.65
CA THR A 214 12.24 -10.62 -2.69
C THR A 214 13.50 -11.25 -2.10
N LYS A 215 14.07 -10.66 -1.05
CA LYS A 215 15.24 -11.21 -0.33
C LYS A 215 14.92 -12.48 0.45
N MET A 216 13.71 -12.58 1.01
CA MET A 216 13.25 -13.81 1.65
C MET A 216 13.14 -14.96 0.64
N VAL A 217 12.55 -14.72 -0.53
CA VAL A 217 12.46 -15.70 -1.62
C VAL A 217 13.84 -16.09 -2.13
N GLU A 218 14.76 -15.13 -2.24
CA GLU A 218 16.16 -15.39 -2.61
C GLU A 218 16.85 -16.35 -1.63
N ILE A 219 16.71 -16.11 -0.32
CA ILE A 219 17.23 -17.01 0.73
C ILE A 219 16.68 -18.43 0.56
N HIS A 220 15.36 -18.55 0.32
CA HIS A 220 14.71 -19.84 0.11
C HIS A 220 15.31 -20.57 -1.10
N VAL A 221 15.35 -19.92 -2.27
CA VAL A 221 15.83 -20.53 -3.52
C VAL A 221 17.29 -20.98 -3.39
N ASN A 222 18.14 -20.14 -2.79
CA ASN A 222 19.55 -20.46 -2.57
C ASN A 222 19.71 -21.72 -1.68
N LEU A 223 18.94 -21.83 -0.60
CA LEU A 223 18.98 -23.00 0.28
C LEU A 223 18.45 -24.28 -0.40
N ILE A 224 17.40 -24.17 -1.21
CA ILE A 224 16.89 -25.31 -1.99
C ILE A 224 17.93 -25.79 -3.00
N GLU A 225 18.66 -24.88 -3.65
CA GLU A 225 19.74 -25.22 -4.57
C GLU A 225 20.93 -25.86 -3.84
N GLU A 226 21.29 -25.36 -2.66
CA GLU A 226 22.30 -25.99 -1.78
C GLU A 226 21.90 -27.43 -1.41
N PHE A 227 20.64 -27.65 -0.99
CA PHE A 227 20.13 -28.98 -0.65
C PHE A 227 20.11 -29.91 -1.87
N ARG A 228 19.72 -29.40 -3.03
CA ARG A 228 19.75 -30.15 -4.30
C ARG A 228 21.15 -30.66 -4.60
N LYS A 229 22.17 -29.79 -4.53
CA LYS A 229 23.57 -30.16 -4.76
C LYS A 229 24.03 -31.24 -3.78
N LEU A 230 23.72 -31.07 -2.49
CA LEU A 230 24.08 -32.05 -1.45
C LEU A 230 23.41 -33.42 -1.67
N LEU A 231 22.16 -33.45 -2.12
CA LEU A 231 21.43 -34.69 -2.40
C LEU A 231 21.95 -35.38 -3.66
N MET A 232 22.26 -34.62 -4.72
CA MET A 232 22.88 -35.17 -5.94
C MET A 232 24.22 -35.83 -5.64
N LEU A 233 25.06 -35.22 -4.79
CA LEU A 233 26.32 -35.81 -4.35
C LEU A 233 26.14 -37.11 -3.56
N LYS A 234 25.01 -37.25 -2.85
CA LYS A 234 24.65 -38.47 -2.10
C LYS A 234 23.88 -39.49 -2.94
N GLY A 235 23.61 -39.22 -4.22
CA GLY A 235 22.80 -40.07 -5.10
C GLY A 235 21.34 -40.21 -4.67
N GLN A 236 20.80 -39.24 -3.91
CA GLN A 236 19.42 -39.26 -3.44
C GLN A 236 18.49 -38.50 -4.39
N LYS A 237 17.21 -38.92 -4.42
CA LYS A 237 16.16 -38.18 -5.14
C LYS A 237 15.97 -36.80 -4.50
N ASN A 238 15.66 -35.81 -5.33
CA ASN A 238 15.50 -34.41 -4.91
C ASN A 238 14.10 -33.84 -5.22
N ASP A 239 13.16 -34.68 -5.69
CA ASP A 239 11.81 -34.25 -6.07
C ASP A 239 11.02 -33.65 -4.91
N PHE A 240 11.24 -34.15 -3.69
CA PHE A 240 10.61 -33.66 -2.46
C PHE A 240 11.00 -32.22 -2.10
N LEU A 241 12.06 -31.66 -2.69
CA LEU A 241 12.44 -30.27 -2.43
C LEU A 241 11.35 -29.29 -2.86
N GLN A 242 10.45 -29.68 -3.76
CA GLN A 242 9.29 -28.89 -4.15
C GLN A 242 8.30 -28.71 -2.99
N ASP A 243 8.26 -29.63 -2.03
CA ASP A 243 7.35 -29.59 -0.89
C ASP A 243 7.72 -28.44 0.06
N TYR A 244 8.98 -27.99 0.06
CA TYR A 244 9.41 -26.81 0.81
C TYR A 244 8.78 -25.50 0.33
N ARG A 245 8.08 -25.48 -0.82
CA ARG A 245 7.20 -24.35 -1.20
C ARG A 245 6.15 -24.07 -0.13
N LEU A 246 5.67 -25.11 0.57
CA LEU A 246 4.76 -24.95 1.70
C LEU A 246 5.40 -24.16 2.84
N ALA A 247 6.68 -24.44 3.16
CA ALA A 247 7.42 -23.70 4.17
C ALA A 247 7.61 -22.22 3.79
N LEU A 248 7.83 -21.92 2.51
CA LEU A 248 7.90 -20.53 2.03
C LEU A 248 6.56 -19.81 2.21
N LEU A 249 5.46 -20.43 1.81
CA LEU A 249 4.11 -19.87 1.97
C LEU A 249 3.78 -19.61 3.44
N ASP A 250 4.15 -20.52 4.32
CA ASP A 250 3.90 -20.42 5.76
C ASP A 250 4.65 -19.23 6.38
N VAL A 251 5.93 -19.08 6.07
CA VAL A 251 6.73 -17.92 6.51
C VAL A 251 6.18 -16.60 5.97
N MET A 252 5.79 -16.57 4.69
CA MET A 252 5.19 -15.38 4.09
C MET A 252 3.86 -15.02 4.77
N ALA A 253 3.02 -16.01 5.08
CA ALA A 253 1.76 -15.79 5.77
C ALA A 253 1.99 -15.19 7.17
N HIS A 254 2.94 -15.73 7.93
CA HIS A 254 3.30 -15.21 9.25
C HIS A 254 3.85 -13.78 9.19
N LEU A 255 4.69 -13.46 8.19
CA LEU A 255 5.20 -12.11 7.99
C LEU A 255 4.08 -11.13 7.61
N CYS A 256 3.20 -11.51 6.67
CA CYS A 256 2.06 -10.70 6.29
C CYS A 256 1.12 -10.43 7.47
N GLU A 257 0.86 -11.43 8.31
CA GLU A 257 0.04 -11.27 9.50
C GLU A 257 0.72 -10.37 10.54
N MET A 258 2.06 -10.43 10.68
CA MET A 258 2.80 -9.47 11.52
C MET A 258 2.68 -8.04 11.00
N TYR A 259 2.83 -7.81 9.70
CA TYR A 259 2.60 -6.47 9.12
C TYR A 259 1.16 -6.01 9.31
N ARG A 260 0.18 -6.89 9.09
CA ARG A 260 -1.24 -6.57 9.29
C ARG A 260 -1.54 -6.18 10.74
N ARG A 261 -1.03 -6.91 11.73
CA ARG A 261 -1.21 -6.60 13.16
C ARG A 261 -0.46 -5.35 13.61
N SER A 262 0.57 -4.95 12.86
CA SER A 262 1.33 -3.72 13.15
C SER A 262 0.62 -2.45 12.71
N ILE A 263 -0.42 -2.56 11.88
CA ILE A 263 -1.29 -1.45 11.49
C ILE A 263 -2.33 -1.27 12.61
N PRO A 264 -2.33 -0.15 13.32
CA PRO A 264 -3.32 0.10 14.36
C PRO A 264 -4.73 0.09 13.75
N PRO A 265 -5.74 -0.47 14.41
CA PRO A 265 -7.11 -0.32 13.96
C PRO A 265 -7.46 1.17 13.90
N ASP A 266 -8.32 1.56 12.95
CA ASP A 266 -8.87 2.92 12.84
C ASP A 266 -9.62 3.29 14.13
N LEU A 267 -8.88 3.72 15.15
CA LEU A 267 -9.42 4.16 16.42
C LEU A 267 -9.88 5.61 16.23
N PRO A 268 -11.17 5.92 16.45
CA PRO A 268 -11.64 7.29 16.38
C PRO A 268 -10.90 8.13 17.42
N ILE A 269 -10.30 9.23 16.95
CA ILE A 269 -9.68 10.23 17.81
C ILE A 269 -10.76 10.78 18.73
N VAL A 270 -10.66 10.49 20.03
CA VAL A 270 -11.29 11.34 21.05
C VAL A 270 -10.50 12.65 21.02
N PRO A 271 -11.12 13.80 20.69
CA PRO A 271 -10.42 15.06 20.79
C PRO A 271 -9.99 15.23 22.24
N ALA A 272 -8.69 15.49 22.45
CA ALA A 272 -8.10 15.72 23.78
C ALA A 272 -8.78 16.86 24.57
N ALA A 273 -9.68 17.63 23.95
CA ALA A 273 -10.51 18.62 24.61
C ALA A 273 -11.62 18.03 25.51
N ALA A 274 -12.05 16.78 25.32
CA ALA A 274 -13.09 16.18 26.15
C ALA A 274 -12.57 15.60 27.48
N ALA A 275 -11.30 15.17 27.54
CA ALA A 275 -10.69 14.63 28.76
C ALA A 275 -10.37 15.71 29.81
N ALA A 276 -10.31 16.99 29.43
CA ALA A 276 -10.09 18.10 30.35
C ALA A 276 -11.38 18.63 30.99
N ALA A 277 -12.56 18.26 30.47
CA ALA A 277 -13.84 18.73 31.01
C ALA A 277 -14.40 17.84 32.14
N GLU A 278 -13.97 16.58 32.25
CA GLU A 278 -14.45 15.66 33.30
C GLU A 278 -13.64 15.73 34.62
N SER A 279 -12.55 16.50 34.68
CA SER A 279 -11.76 16.68 35.91
C SER A 279 -12.07 17.97 36.68
N SER A 280 -13.09 18.73 36.27
CA SER A 280 -13.52 19.96 36.98
C SER A 280 -15.00 19.92 37.37
N SER A 281 -15.35 18.99 38.26
CA SER A 281 -16.52 19.16 39.14
C SER A 281 -16.04 19.26 40.60
N PRO A 282 -16.04 20.46 41.21
CA PRO A 282 -15.98 20.59 42.65
C PRO A 282 -17.42 20.56 43.16
N THR A 283 -17.78 19.52 43.92
CA THR A 283 -19.03 19.51 44.68
C THR A 283 -18.68 19.49 46.16
N THR A 284 -18.81 20.68 46.74
CA THR A 284 -19.39 21.05 48.05
C THR A 284 -19.15 20.14 49.25
#